data_AF-A0A9D2LJB1-F1
#
_entry.id   AF-A0A9D2LJB1-F1
#
_cell.length_a   1.000
_cell.length_b   1.000
_cell.length_c   1.000
_cell.angle_alpha   90.00
_cell.angle_beta   90.00
_cell.angle_gamma   90.00
#
_symmetry.space_group_name_H-M   'P 1'
#
loop_
_entity.id
_entity.type
_entity.pdbx_description
1 polymer ?
#
loop_
_entity_poly.entity_id
_entity_poly.type
_entity_poly.pdbx_seq_one_letter_code
_entity_poly.pdbx_strand_id
1 'polypeptide(L)'
;MSYMNKNAELKNGYNAYIDSSVDDMGTQMDVGLLLMEAGDTYVYEDARKEVAILLFSGSVTYEWDGKKVEADRPDCFHHDAYCLLAGCGTKVTITAKAHSELYIQATVNETPYEAVMYSPDKVQVEHKGFNGELMGCMSREIKTFFDLDNAPFSKMVLGEVLNLPGKWSSYPPHHHPQPEVYFYRFDYPDGFGAGFANGEIFKTQHNGCAVINHGFHSQTAAPGYAMCYAWGIRHLDGDPWDKTRIDDPEHAWLWKADANDHIYPNH
;
A
#
# COMPACT_ATOMS: atom_id res chain seq x y z
N MET A 1 -13.17 11.55 -8.47
CA MET A 1 -12.53 12.05 -7.23
C MET A 1 -11.31 11.17 -7.00
N SER A 2 -10.11 11.74 -6.85
CA SER A 2 -8.84 11.00 -6.78
C SER A 2 -8.41 10.64 -5.35
N TYR A 3 -9.06 11.21 -4.33
CA TYR A 3 -8.73 10.99 -2.93
C TYR A 3 -9.99 10.93 -2.06
N MET A 4 -10.00 10.03 -1.08
CA MET A 4 -11.08 9.80 -0.15
C MET A 4 -10.53 9.73 1.28
N ASN A 5 -11.21 10.34 2.24
CA ASN A 5 -10.94 10.12 3.66
C ASN A 5 -12.25 9.83 4.38
N LYS A 6 -12.33 8.68 5.05
CA LYS A 6 -13.57 8.20 5.68
C LYS A 6 -13.49 8.14 7.21
N ASN A 7 -12.52 8.78 7.85
CA ASN A 7 -12.30 8.67 9.31
C ASN A 7 -13.57 8.89 10.15
N ALA A 8 -14.38 9.88 9.80
CA ALA A 8 -15.62 10.19 10.53
C ALA A 8 -16.76 9.16 10.31
N GLU A 9 -16.62 8.28 9.33
CA GLU A 9 -17.62 7.32 8.87
C GLU A 9 -17.24 5.87 9.18
N LEU A 10 -15.99 5.63 9.59
CA LEU A 10 -15.48 4.29 9.90
C LEU A 10 -16.28 3.66 11.03
N LYS A 11 -16.61 2.38 10.84
CA LYS A 11 -17.33 1.54 11.79
C LYS A 11 -16.69 0.17 11.88
N ASN A 12 -16.94 -0.53 12.99
CA ASN A 12 -16.56 -1.93 13.11
C ASN A 12 -17.10 -2.75 11.92
N GLY A 13 -16.29 -3.67 11.40
CA GLY A 13 -16.53 -4.40 10.16
C GLY A 13 -15.83 -3.79 8.95
N TYR A 14 -16.24 -4.23 7.75
CA TYR A 14 -15.63 -3.82 6.49
C TYR A 14 -16.15 -2.45 6.02
N ASN A 15 -15.22 -1.55 5.73
CA ASN A 15 -15.47 -0.20 5.21
C ASN A 15 -14.88 -0.09 3.80
N ALA A 16 -15.73 -0.18 2.78
CA ALA A 16 -15.29 -0.05 1.39
C ALA A 16 -14.82 1.38 1.08
N TYR A 17 -13.69 1.52 0.40
CA TYR A 17 -13.19 2.76 -0.19
C TYR A 17 -13.40 2.76 -1.70
N ILE A 18 -13.08 1.65 -2.37
CA ILE A 18 -13.38 1.39 -3.77
C ILE A 18 -14.24 0.12 -3.82
N ASP A 19 -15.39 0.21 -4.47
CA ASP A 19 -16.30 -0.91 -4.72
C ASP A 19 -16.48 -1.05 -6.22
N SER A 20 -15.80 -2.03 -6.81
CA SER A 20 -15.75 -2.20 -8.27
C SER A 20 -17.11 -2.55 -8.88
N SER A 21 -18.10 -2.91 -8.05
CA SER A 21 -19.48 -3.19 -8.50
C SER A 21 -20.32 -1.91 -8.64
N VAL A 22 -19.87 -0.81 -8.02
CA VAL A 22 -20.53 0.50 -8.03
C VAL A 22 -19.75 1.49 -8.89
N ASP A 23 -18.47 1.69 -8.57
CA ASP A 23 -17.53 2.54 -9.29
C ASP A 23 -16.11 2.03 -8.99
N ASP A 24 -15.45 1.47 -10.00
CA ASP A 24 -14.09 0.94 -9.87
C ASP A 24 -13.03 2.05 -9.85
N MET A 25 -13.43 3.30 -10.08
CA MET A 25 -12.56 4.48 -10.15
C MET A 25 -11.43 4.34 -11.18
N GLY A 26 -11.59 3.46 -12.18
CA GLY A 26 -10.57 3.12 -13.18
C GLY A 26 -9.47 2.16 -12.67
N THR A 27 -9.60 1.62 -11.46
CA THR A 27 -8.54 0.83 -10.82
C THR A 27 -8.61 -0.67 -11.08
N GLN A 28 -9.80 -1.19 -11.44
CA GLN A 28 -10.11 -2.62 -11.50
C GLN A 28 -9.88 -3.35 -10.15
N MET A 29 -9.93 -2.62 -9.04
CA MET A 29 -9.72 -3.14 -7.69
C MET A 29 -10.90 -2.79 -6.79
N ASP A 30 -11.17 -3.65 -5.80
CA ASP A 30 -11.85 -3.23 -4.57
C ASP A 30 -10.80 -2.95 -3.52
N VAL A 31 -11.06 -1.93 -2.71
CA VAL A 31 -10.17 -1.53 -1.62
C VAL A 31 -11.02 -1.18 -0.41
N GLY A 32 -10.63 -1.66 0.76
CA GLY A 32 -11.31 -1.32 2.00
C GLY A 32 -10.48 -1.50 3.26
N LEU A 33 -11.01 -0.94 4.35
CA LEU A 33 -10.47 -1.08 5.69
C LEU A 33 -11.43 -1.92 6.52
N LEU A 34 -10.95 -3.06 6.99
CA LEU A 34 -11.63 -3.92 7.94
C LEU A 34 -11.19 -3.54 9.36
N LEU A 35 -12.14 -3.05 10.16
CA LEU A 35 -11.96 -2.81 11.59
C LEU A 35 -12.58 -3.98 12.34
N MET A 36 -11.88 -4.50 13.34
CA MET A 36 -12.35 -5.62 14.15
C MET A 36 -12.03 -5.39 15.62
N GLU A 37 -12.91 -5.82 16.50
CA GLU A 37 -12.68 -5.90 17.94
C GLU A 37 -12.40 -7.34 18.40
N ALA A 38 -11.89 -7.50 19.61
CA ALA A 38 -11.58 -8.83 20.16
C ALA A 38 -12.81 -9.76 20.14
N GLY A 39 -12.66 -10.94 19.53
CA GLY A 39 -13.73 -11.92 19.36
C GLY A 39 -14.50 -11.80 18.04
N ASP A 40 -14.35 -10.70 17.30
CA ASP A 40 -14.95 -10.57 15.98
C ASP A 40 -14.38 -11.59 15.00
N THR A 41 -15.23 -12.03 14.08
CA THR A 41 -14.85 -12.89 12.97
C THR A 41 -15.35 -12.30 11.67
N TYR A 42 -14.48 -12.23 10.68
CA TYR A 42 -14.79 -11.81 9.32
C TYR A 42 -14.46 -12.93 8.34
N VAL A 43 -15.34 -13.15 7.37
CA VAL A 43 -15.14 -14.16 6.32
C VAL A 43 -15.08 -13.44 4.99
N TYR A 44 -13.99 -13.65 4.26
CA TYR A 44 -13.86 -13.25 2.87
C TYR A 44 -13.97 -14.49 1.98
N GLU A 45 -14.83 -14.42 0.97
CA GLU A 45 -14.97 -15.44 -0.07
C GLU A 45 -15.55 -14.79 -1.32
N ASP A 46 -14.81 -14.85 -2.43
CA ASP A 46 -15.27 -14.37 -3.74
C ASP A 46 -14.91 -15.41 -4.80
N ALA A 47 -15.86 -15.74 -5.69
CA ALA A 47 -15.68 -16.79 -6.68
C ALA A 47 -14.76 -16.42 -7.85
N ARG A 48 -14.45 -15.12 -8.03
CA ARG A 48 -13.72 -14.59 -9.20
C ARG A 48 -12.54 -13.71 -8.84
N LYS A 49 -12.53 -13.16 -7.63
CA LYS A 49 -11.49 -12.23 -7.19
C LYS A 49 -10.44 -12.94 -6.34
N GLU A 50 -9.18 -12.61 -6.60
CA GLU A 50 -8.14 -12.80 -5.59
C GLU A 50 -8.17 -11.65 -4.58
N VAL A 51 -7.59 -11.88 -3.40
CA VAL A 51 -7.56 -10.91 -2.32
C VAL A 51 -6.19 -10.89 -1.63
N ALA A 52 -5.72 -9.69 -1.31
CA ALA A 52 -4.64 -9.46 -0.37
C ALA A 52 -5.22 -8.85 0.92
N ILE A 53 -4.91 -9.47 2.06
CA ILE A 53 -5.40 -9.07 3.39
C ILE A 53 -4.20 -8.78 4.28
N LEU A 54 -3.88 -7.50 4.41
CA LEU A 54 -2.75 -6.95 5.15
C LEU A 54 -3.18 -6.54 6.56
N LEU A 55 -2.48 -7.01 7.59
CA LEU A 55 -2.63 -6.49 8.95
C LEU A 55 -1.82 -5.19 9.10
N PHE A 56 -2.48 -4.04 9.27
CA PHE A 56 -1.79 -2.79 9.60
C PHE A 56 -1.38 -2.74 11.07
N SER A 57 -2.30 -3.11 11.95
CA SER A 57 -2.08 -3.17 13.39
C SER A 57 -3.07 -4.11 14.07
N GLY A 58 -2.68 -4.69 15.20
CA GLY A 58 -3.51 -5.55 16.03
C GLY A 58 -3.01 -6.99 16.09
N SER A 59 -3.91 -7.88 16.49
CA SER A 59 -3.62 -9.29 16.72
C SER A 59 -4.77 -10.13 16.20
N VAL A 60 -4.52 -10.99 15.21
CA VAL A 60 -5.54 -11.78 14.52
C VAL A 60 -5.07 -13.21 14.28
N THR A 61 -6.03 -14.08 13.95
CA THR A 61 -5.77 -15.39 13.37
C THR A 61 -6.31 -15.39 11.94
N TYR A 62 -5.48 -15.77 10.98
CA TYR A 62 -5.89 -16.08 9.61
C TYR A 62 -6.09 -17.59 9.45
N GLU A 63 -7.20 -18.01 8.86
CA GLU A 63 -7.51 -19.41 8.58
C GLU A 63 -8.03 -19.58 7.14
N TRP A 64 -7.43 -20.53 6.41
CA TRP A 64 -7.82 -20.89 5.04
C TRP A 64 -7.35 -22.32 4.75
N ASP A 65 -8.14 -23.12 4.01
CA ASP A 65 -7.76 -24.48 3.59
C ASP A 65 -7.17 -25.39 4.69
N GLY A 66 -7.67 -25.26 5.93
CA GLY A 66 -7.17 -25.99 7.10
C GLY A 66 -5.82 -25.50 7.65
N LYS A 67 -5.21 -24.48 7.04
CA LYS A 67 -4.07 -23.74 7.57
C LYS A 67 -4.53 -22.66 8.53
N LYS A 68 -3.64 -22.34 9.48
CA LYS A 68 -3.85 -21.33 10.50
C LYS A 68 -2.55 -20.58 10.74
N VAL A 69 -2.61 -19.25 10.73
CA VAL A 69 -1.48 -18.37 11.09
C VAL A 69 -1.96 -17.37 12.13
N GLU A 70 -1.23 -17.30 13.24
CA GLU A 70 -1.40 -16.22 14.22
C GLU A 70 -0.50 -15.05 13.82
N ALA A 71 -1.07 -13.85 13.78
CA ALA A 71 -0.38 -12.64 13.39
C ALA A 71 -0.55 -11.59 14.48
N ASP A 72 0.55 -11.03 14.96
CA ASP A 72 0.59 -9.94 15.92
C ASP A 72 1.51 -8.86 15.37
N ARG A 73 0.93 -7.71 15.06
CA ARG A 73 1.64 -6.55 14.50
C ARG A 73 1.19 -5.32 15.29
N PRO A 74 2.00 -4.82 16.24
CA PRO A 74 1.63 -3.64 17.01
C PRO A 74 1.31 -2.42 16.14
N ASP A 75 2.15 -2.15 15.14
CA ASP A 75 1.96 -1.08 14.18
C ASP A 75 2.78 -1.31 12.89
N CYS A 76 2.50 -0.52 11.86
CA CYS A 76 3.19 -0.58 10.56
C CYS A 76 4.49 0.24 10.48
N PHE A 77 4.84 0.99 11.51
CA PHE A 77 6.01 1.87 11.55
C PHE A 77 7.25 1.15 12.07
N HIS A 78 7.08 0.27 13.06
CA HIS A 78 8.17 -0.41 13.76
C HIS A 78 8.26 -1.91 13.43
N HIS A 79 7.21 -2.48 12.83
CA HIS A 79 7.11 -3.92 12.58
C HIS A 79 6.75 -4.23 11.13
N ASP A 80 7.34 -5.31 10.61
CA ASP A 80 7.05 -5.82 9.28
C ASP A 80 5.72 -6.56 9.24
N ALA A 81 5.18 -6.70 8.03
CA ALA A 81 3.79 -7.05 7.81
C ALA A 81 3.48 -8.55 7.91
N TYR A 82 2.20 -8.81 8.16
CA TYR A 82 1.54 -10.05 7.78
C TYR A 82 0.55 -9.72 6.67
N CYS A 83 0.70 -10.36 5.51
CA CYS A 83 -0.22 -10.22 4.40
C CYS A 83 -0.56 -11.59 3.80
N LEU A 84 -1.84 -11.94 3.82
CA LEU A 84 -2.34 -13.14 3.15
C LEU A 84 -2.78 -12.78 1.73
N LEU A 85 -2.18 -13.41 0.72
CA LEU A 85 -2.64 -13.37 -0.66
C LEU A 85 -3.38 -14.69 -0.98
N ALA A 86 -4.64 -14.61 -1.36
CA ALA A 86 -5.48 -15.77 -1.64
C ALA A 86 -6.18 -15.65 -3.00
N GLY A 87 -6.15 -16.72 -3.79
CA GLY A 87 -6.78 -16.77 -5.10
C GLY A 87 -8.31 -16.90 -5.03
N CYS A 88 -8.97 -16.75 -6.17
CA CYS A 88 -10.43 -16.86 -6.29
C CYS A 88 -10.97 -18.18 -5.73
N GLY A 89 -12.12 -18.11 -5.05
CA GLY A 89 -12.78 -19.24 -4.41
C GLY A 89 -12.17 -19.68 -3.08
N THR A 90 -11.05 -19.09 -2.64
CA THR A 90 -10.47 -19.37 -1.32
C THR A 90 -11.32 -18.72 -0.24
N LYS A 91 -11.85 -19.54 0.68
CA LYS A 91 -12.53 -19.03 1.87
C LYS A 91 -11.51 -18.69 2.95
N VAL A 92 -11.41 -17.41 3.30
CA VAL A 92 -10.54 -16.91 4.37
C VAL A 92 -11.39 -16.50 5.56
N THR A 93 -11.07 -17.03 6.73
CA THR A 93 -11.64 -16.58 8.01
C THR A 93 -10.58 -15.82 8.79
N ILE A 94 -10.94 -14.64 9.30
CA ILE A 94 -10.09 -13.82 10.16
C ILE A 94 -10.79 -13.72 11.50
N THR A 95 -10.09 -14.03 12.58
CA THR A 95 -10.60 -13.86 13.95
C THR A 95 -9.70 -12.91 14.72
N ALA A 96 -10.28 -11.82 15.22
CA ALA A 96 -9.55 -10.81 15.98
C ALA A 96 -9.35 -11.24 17.43
N LYS A 97 -8.11 -11.12 17.92
CA LYS A 97 -7.71 -11.35 19.32
C LYS A 97 -7.64 -10.04 20.11
N ALA A 98 -7.55 -8.92 19.42
CA ALA A 98 -7.54 -7.55 19.93
C ALA A 98 -8.17 -6.61 18.89
N HIS A 99 -8.31 -5.33 19.22
CA HIS A 99 -8.60 -4.31 18.20
C HIS A 99 -7.59 -4.45 17.05
N SER A 100 -8.09 -4.63 15.84
CA SER A 100 -7.27 -4.92 14.67
C SER A 100 -7.78 -4.19 13.45
N GLU A 101 -6.84 -3.68 12.66
CA GLU A 101 -7.09 -2.91 11.46
C GLU A 101 -6.41 -3.60 10.29
N LEU A 102 -7.21 -4.00 9.30
CA LEU A 102 -6.73 -4.75 8.14
C LEU A 102 -7.09 -4.02 6.85
N TYR A 103 -6.09 -3.86 5.99
CA TYR A 103 -6.29 -3.42 4.62
C TYR A 103 -6.63 -4.61 3.74
N ILE A 104 -7.69 -4.48 2.95
CA ILE A 104 -8.14 -5.48 2.00
C ILE A 104 -8.11 -4.87 0.61
N GLN A 105 -7.40 -5.52 -0.30
CA GLN A 105 -7.44 -5.22 -1.73
C GLN A 105 -7.82 -6.49 -2.50
N ALA A 106 -8.76 -6.37 -3.42
CA ALA A 106 -9.18 -7.48 -4.26
C ALA A 106 -9.25 -7.08 -5.73
N THR A 107 -9.06 -8.03 -6.63
CA THR A 107 -9.24 -7.82 -8.07
C THR A 107 -9.64 -9.12 -8.75
N VAL A 108 -10.23 -9.04 -9.94
CA VAL A 108 -10.55 -10.24 -10.72
C VAL A 108 -9.25 -10.94 -11.14
N ASN A 109 -9.13 -12.19 -10.71
CA ASN A 109 -8.13 -13.16 -11.15
C ASN A 109 -8.75 -14.55 -11.04
N GLU A 110 -9.22 -15.10 -12.16
CA GLU A 110 -9.89 -16.41 -12.21
C GLU A 110 -8.89 -17.58 -12.28
N THR A 111 -7.59 -17.30 -12.17
CA THR A 111 -6.55 -18.33 -12.10
C THR A 111 -6.46 -18.84 -10.66
N PRO A 112 -6.79 -20.11 -10.38
CA PRO A 112 -6.65 -20.64 -9.03
C PRO A 112 -5.17 -20.84 -8.69
N TYR A 113 -4.81 -20.51 -7.46
CA TYR A 113 -3.48 -20.75 -6.91
C TYR A 113 -3.57 -20.96 -5.39
N GLU A 114 -2.54 -21.58 -4.82
CA GLU A 114 -2.46 -21.81 -3.38
C GLU A 114 -2.21 -20.48 -2.65
N ALA A 115 -3.04 -20.17 -1.65
CA ALA A 115 -2.88 -18.94 -0.89
C ALA A 115 -1.55 -18.90 -0.10
N VAL A 116 -0.90 -17.73 -0.10
CA VAL A 116 0.43 -17.50 0.44
C VAL A 116 0.37 -16.45 1.55
N MET A 117 0.91 -16.81 2.72
CA MET A 117 1.16 -15.85 3.80
C MET A 117 2.57 -15.27 3.66
N TYR A 118 2.63 -13.95 3.44
CA TYR A 118 3.82 -13.13 3.54
C TYR A 118 3.96 -12.65 4.98
N SER A 119 4.71 -13.40 5.77
CA SER A 119 5.05 -13.11 7.16
C SER A 119 6.25 -12.14 7.25
N PRO A 120 6.53 -11.54 8.42
CA PRO A 120 7.61 -10.57 8.60
C PRO A 120 8.96 -11.00 8.02
N ASP A 121 9.32 -12.28 8.16
CA ASP A 121 10.58 -12.86 7.66
C ASP A 121 10.66 -12.96 6.12
N LYS A 122 9.53 -12.79 5.42
CA LYS A 122 9.44 -12.83 3.95
C LYS A 122 9.29 -11.46 3.31
N VAL A 123 9.07 -10.41 4.12
CA VAL A 123 8.95 -9.04 3.62
C VAL A 123 10.29 -8.59 3.04
N GLN A 124 10.27 -8.07 1.82
CA GLN A 124 11.46 -7.57 1.15
C GLN A 124 11.63 -6.09 1.51
N VAL A 125 12.65 -5.76 2.29
CA VAL A 125 12.90 -4.39 2.76
C VAL A 125 14.05 -3.75 1.99
N GLU A 126 13.77 -2.61 1.36
CA GLU A 126 14.76 -1.76 0.71
C GLU A 126 14.87 -0.41 1.42
N HIS A 127 16.09 0.09 1.57
CA HIS A 127 16.37 1.43 2.09
C HIS A 127 16.83 2.33 0.94
N LYS A 128 16.02 3.33 0.58
CA LYS A 128 16.32 4.23 -0.54
C LYS A 128 16.53 5.64 -0.04
N GLY A 129 17.53 6.36 -0.56
CA GLY A 129 17.81 7.74 -0.19
C GLY A 129 18.54 7.92 1.14
N PHE A 130 19.01 6.84 1.77
CA PHE A 130 19.71 6.88 3.05
C PHE A 130 21.20 7.24 2.93
N ASN A 131 21.76 7.35 1.72
CA ASN A 131 23.14 7.77 1.50
C ASN A 131 23.27 9.29 1.29
N GLY A 132 22.21 10.06 1.56
CA GLY A 132 22.18 11.51 1.43
C GLY A 132 21.76 12.01 0.05
N GLU A 133 21.21 11.13 -0.80
CA GLU A 133 20.63 11.52 -2.09
C GLU A 133 19.58 12.63 -1.89
N LEU A 134 19.66 13.68 -2.72
CA LEU A 134 18.82 14.87 -2.65
C LEU A 134 18.81 15.51 -1.26
N MET A 135 20.01 15.69 -0.68
CA MET A 135 20.21 16.18 0.68
C MET A 135 19.49 15.33 1.75
N GLY A 136 19.29 14.04 1.47
CA GLY A 136 18.54 13.12 2.33
C GLY A 136 17.03 13.41 2.37
N CYS A 137 16.49 14.18 1.44
CA CYS A 137 15.05 14.50 1.39
C CYS A 137 14.20 13.32 0.93
N MET A 138 14.82 12.31 0.30
CA MET A 138 14.13 11.12 -0.21
C MET A 138 14.43 9.85 0.60
N SER A 139 14.88 9.95 1.85
CA SER A 139 15.13 8.76 2.68
C SER A 139 13.82 8.08 3.10
N ARG A 140 13.61 6.83 2.67
CA ARG A 140 12.43 6.01 2.99
C ARG A 140 12.73 4.50 2.95
N GLU A 141 11.94 3.73 3.69
CA GLU A 141 11.94 2.27 3.59
C GLU A 141 10.80 1.82 2.67
N ILE A 142 11.09 0.88 1.78
CA ILE A 142 10.11 0.24 0.90
C ILE A 142 10.01 -1.21 1.35
N LYS A 143 8.80 -1.66 1.66
CA LYS A 143 8.50 -3.01 2.15
C LYS A 143 7.59 -3.71 1.14
N THR A 144 8.16 -4.54 0.27
CA THR A 144 7.38 -5.29 -0.73
C THR A 144 6.96 -6.63 -0.13
N PHE A 145 5.66 -6.93 -0.16
CA PHE A 145 5.14 -8.23 0.29
C PHE A 145 5.18 -9.20 -0.88
N PHE A 146 4.58 -8.78 -1.98
CA PHE A 146 4.62 -9.55 -3.21
C PHE A 146 4.59 -8.68 -4.46
N ASP A 147 5.28 -9.17 -5.47
CA ASP A 147 5.37 -8.64 -6.82
C ASP A 147 5.50 -9.80 -7.82
N LEU A 148 5.83 -9.50 -9.07
CA LEU A 148 5.94 -10.51 -10.12
C LEU A 148 7.05 -11.56 -9.84
N ASP A 149 8.07 -11.23 -9.04
CA ASP A 149 9.19 -12.15 -8.78
C ASP A 149 8.78 -13.29 -7.85
N ASN A 150 7.95 -13.01 -6.84
CA ASN A 150 7.55 -13.99 -5.82
C ASN A 150 6.07 -14.41 -5.90
N ALA A 151 5.24 -13.70 -6.67
CA ALA A 151 3.83 -14.01 -6.91
C ALA A 151 3.43 -13.87 -8.40
N PRO A 152 4.10 -14.55 -9.34
CA PRO A 152 3.82 -14.42 -10.78
C PRO A 152 2.41 -14.88 -11.19
N PHE A 153 1.69 -15.55 -10.29
CA PHE A 153 0.30 -16.00 -10.46
C PHE A 153 -0.74 -14.93 -10.11
N SER A 154 -0.34 -13.87 -9.41
CA SER A 154 -1.23 -12.78 -9.02
C SER A 154 -1.37 -11.75 -10.15
N LYS A 155 -2.49 -11.02 -10.14
CA LYS A 155 -2.70 -9.79 -10.93
C LYS A 155 -2.38 -8.53 -10.11
N MET A 156 -1.88 -8.67 -8.88
CA MET A 156 -1.59 -7.55 -8.00
C MET A 156 -0.11 -7.49 -7.61
N VAL A 157 0.32 -6.30 -7.24
CA VAL A 157 1.51 -6.02 -6.43
C VAL A 157 1.03 -5.35 -5.15
N LEU A 158 1.64 -5.69 -4.01
CA LEU A 158 1.33 -5.01 -2.76
C LEU A 158 2.58 -4.85 -1.89
N GLY A 159 2.71 -3.67 -1.31
CA GLY A 159 3.68 -3.39 -0.27
C GLY A 159 3.28 -2.18 0.56
N GLU A 160 4.20 -1.75 1.41
CA GLU A 160 4.13 -0.49 2.16
C GLU A 160 5.37 0.36 1.89
N VAL A 161 5.25 1.67 2.08
CA VAL A 161 6.40 2.58 2.18
C VAL A 161 6.32 3.31 3.51
N LEU A 162 7.43 3.29 4.25
CA LEU A 162 7.60 4.10 5.45
C LEU A 162 8.39 5.37 5.11
N ASN A 163 7.70 6.50 5.13
CA ASN A 163 8.26 7.81 4.86
C ASN A 163 8.55 8.53 6.18
N LEU A 164 9.80 8.98 6.35
CA LEU A 164 10.23 9.69 7.55
C LEU A 164 9.62 11.11 7.61
N PRO A 165 9.52 11.73 8.80
CA PRO A 165 8.92 13.05 8.93
C PRO A 165 9.57 14.12 8.04
N GLY A 166 8.76 14.85 7.27
CA GLY A 166 9.22 15.89 6.35
C GLY A 166 9.91 15.37 5.08
N LYS A 167 10.01 14.05 4.87
CA LYS A 167 10.66 13.45 3.71
C LYS A 167 9.69 13.16 2.58
N TRP A 168 10.26 12.87 1.42
CA TRP A 168 9.55 12.54 0.19
C TRP A 168 9.75 11.07 -0.18
N SER A 169 8.67 10.44 -0.63
CA SER A 169 8.65 9.10 -1.18
C SER A 169 7.90 9.09 -2.51
N SER A 170 7.93 7.94 -3.20
CA SER A 170 7.58 7.86 -4.62
C SER A 170 8.30 8.96 -5.45
N TYR A 171 9.56 9.23 -5.09
CA TYR A 171 10.39 10.34 -5.59
C TYR A 171 11.81 9.83 -5.93
N PRO A 172 12.51 10.36 -6.96
CA PRO A 172 12.09 11.32 -8.00
C PRO A 172 10.76 11.01 -8.71
N PRO A 173 10.07 12.04 -9.24
CA PRO A 173 8.75 11.87 -9.85
C PRO A 173 8.79 10.89 -11.01
N HIS A 174 7.83 9.97 -11.01
CA HIS A 174 7.73 8.91 -11.99
C HIS A 174 6.29 8.44 -12.10
N HIS A 175 6.00 7.76 -13.20
CA HIS A 175 4.69 7.17 -13.48
C HIS A 175 4.84 5.77 -14.10
N HIS A 176 3.72 5.09 -14.24
CA HIS A 176 3.56 3.81 -14.95
C HIS A 176 2.10 3.70 -15.43
N PRO A 177 1.80 2.84 -16.42
CA PRO A 177 0.45 2.76 -17.00
C PRO A 177 -0.56 2.01 -16.13
N GLN A 178 -0.09 1.19 -15.17
CA GLN A 178 -0.95 0.41 -14.28
C GLN A 178 -1.63 1.32 -13.24
N PRO A 179 -2.91 1.09 -12.89
CA PRO A 179 -3.52 1.83 -11.79
C PRO A 179 -2.92 1.40 -10.44
N GLU A 180 -2.82 2.36 -9.54
CA GLU A 180 -2.23 2.20 -8.21
C GLU A 180 -3.10 2.88 -7.15
N VAL A 181 -3.14 2.30 -5.95
CA VAL A 181 -3.89 2.85 -4.81
C VAL A 181 -2.97 2.98 -3.62
N TYR A 182 -2.98 4.17 -2.99
CA TYR A 182 -2.25 4.44 -1.75
C TYR A 182 -3.23 4.57 -0.58
N PHE A 183 -3.07 3.72 0.45
CA PHE A 183 -3.83 3.81 1.69
C PHE A 183 -2.95 4.27 2.83
N TYR A 184 -3.28 5.41 3.45
CA TYR A 184 -2.37 6.12 4.35
C TYR A 184 -2.61 5.79 5.83
N ARG A 185 -1.51 5.63 6.54
CA ARG A 185 -1.39 5.58 7.99
C ARG A 185 -0.41 6.66 8.44
N PHE A 186 -0.72 7.27 9.57
CA PHE A 186 0.17 8.19 10.27
C PHE A 186 0.38 7.69 11.69
N ASP A 187 1.57 7.92 12.22
CA ASP A 187 1.96 7.54 13.60
C ASP A 187 1.10 8.23 14.65
N TYR A 188 0.54 9.39 14.30
CA TYR A 188 -0.49 10.10 15.05
C TYR A 188 -1.74 10.33 14.18
N PRO A 189 -2.97 10.21 14.73
CA PRO A 189 -4.21 10.36 13.96
C PRO A 189 -4.38 11.71 13.25
N ASP A 190 -3.85 12.79 13.84
CA ASP A 190 -3.89 14.15 13.28
C ASP A 190 -2.73 14.44 12.30
N GLY A 191 -1.86 13.45 12.08
CA GLY A 191 -0.79 13.51 11.09
C GLY A 191 -1.33 13.76 9.68
N PHE A 192 -0.53 14.47 8.89
CA PHE A 192 -0.91 14.82 7.52
C PHE A 192 0.31 14.96 6.61
N GLY A 193 0.05 15.00 5.32
CA GLY A 193 1.03 15.23 4.28
C GLY A 193 0.42 15.86 3.04
N ALA A 194 1.18 15.83 1.94
CA ALA A 194 0.69 16.16 0.62
C ALA A 194 0.98 15.00 -0.32
N GLY A 195 -0.04 14.59 -1.06
CA GLY A 195 0.08 13.58 -2.11
C GLY A 195 -0.25 14.16 -3.46
N PHE A 196 0.50 13.70 -4.47
CA PHE A 196 0.29 14.03 -5.87
C PHE A 196 -0.33 12.80 -6.54
N ALA A 197 -1.33 12.99 -7.37
CA ALA A 197 -1.88 11.94 -8.24
C ALA A 197 -2.78 12.56 -9.30
N ASN A 198 -2.81 12.00 -10.51
CA ASN A 198 -3.73 12.42 -11.58
C ASN A 198 -3.65 13.93 -11.90
N GLY A 199 -2.48 14.55 -11.74
CA GLY A 199 -2.28 15.99 -11.92
C GLY A 199 -2.87 16.88 -10.80
N GLU A 200 -3.35 16.30 -9.70
CA GLU A 200 -3.90 17.00 -8.54
C GLU A 200 -2.99 16.87 -7.32
N ILE A 201 -3.20 17.76 -6.33
CA ILE A 201 -2.55 17.72 -5.02
C ILE A 201 -3.64 17.62 -3.95
N PHE A 202 -3.49 16.68 -3.02
CA PHE A 202 -4.41 16.47 -1.91
C PHE A 202 -3.67 16.44 -0.57
N LYS A 203 -4.38 16.86 0.48
CA LYS A 203 -3.92 16.68 1.85
C LYS A 203 -4.11 15.21 2.23
N THR A 204 -3.02 14.47 2.35
CA THR A 204 -3.05 13.09 2.87
C THR A 204 -3.22 13.10 4.38
N GLN A 205 -4.03 12.19 4.89
CA GLN A 205 -4.40 12.08 6.30
C GLN A 205 -4.56 10.61 6.69
N HIS A 206 -4.58 10.33 7.99
CA HIS A 206 -4.81 8.99 8.53
C HIS A 206 -6.06 8.34 7.92
N ASN A 207 -5.98 7.07 7.52
CA ASN A 207 -7.00 6.31 6.77
C ASN A 207 -7.52 7.02 5.50
N GLY A 208 -6.70 7.86 4.88
CA GLY A 208 -6.95 8.36 3.54
C GLY A 208 -6.68 7.28 2.49
N CYS A 209 -7.30 7.40 1.32
CA CYS A 209 -7.06 6.54 0.17
C CYS A 209 -6.94 7.41 -1.08
N ALA A 210 -5.84 7.30 -1.80
CA ALA A 210 -5.62 7.95 -3.10
C ALA A 210 -5.69 6.92 -4.23
N VAL A 211 -6.40 7.27 -5.29
CA VAL A 211 -6.46 6.53 -6.55
C VAL A 211 -5.53 7.21 -7.55
N ILE A 212 -4.62 6.45 -8.14
CA ILE A 212 -3.62 6.91 -9.11
C ILE A 212 -3.86 6.13 -10.41
N ASN A 213 -4.27 6.84 -11.47
CA ASN A 213 -4.50 6.25 -12.79
C ASN A 213 -3.51 6.78 -13.84
N HIS A 214 -2.86 7.91 -13.58
CA HIS A 214 -1.88 8.51 -14.48
C HIS A 214 -1.05 9.62 -13.78
N GLY A 215 0.02 10.03 -14.46
CA GLY A 215 0.93 11.07 -13.99
C GLY A 215 1.79 10.61 -12.82
N PHE A 216 2.69 11.47 -12.38
CA PHE A 216 3.51 11.14 -11.22
C PHE A 216 2.71 11.19 -9.93
N HIS A 217 3.17 10.42 -8.95
CA HIS A 217 2.44 10.21 -7.69
C HIS A 217 3.34 10.33 -6.45
N SER A 218 4.21 11.34 -6.43
CA SER A 218 5.08 11.69 -5.31
C SER A 218 4.29 11.93 -4.02
N GLN A 219 4.88 11.59 -2.87
CA GLN A 219 4.26 11.76 -1.56
C GLN A 219 5.21 12.46 -0.60
N THR A 220 4.68 13.29 0.31
CA THR A 220 5.47 13.88 1.40
C THR A 220 4.69 13.94 2.71
N ALA A 221 5.36 13.64 3.81
CA ALA A 221 4.81 13.76 5.15
C ALA A 221 5.11 15.14 5.75
N ALA A 222 4.21 15.71 6.55
CA ALA A 222 4.52 16.91 7.29
C ALA A 222 5.67 16.68 8.29
N PRO A 223 6.53 17.69 8.58
CA PRO A 223 7.53 17.58 9.62
C PRO A 223 6.89 17.21 10.97
N GLY A 224 7.50 16.25 11.67
CA GLY A 224 7.01 15.73 12.95
C GLY A 224 6.07 14.53 12.88
N TYR A 225 5.59 14.13 11.69
CA TYR A 225 4.73 12.94 11.51
C TYR A 225 5.36 11.93 10.56
N ALA A 226 5.48 10.67 10.99
CA ALA A 226 5.80 9.59 10.08
C ALA A 226 4.56 9.17 9.27
N MET A 227 4.76 8.83 8.01
CA MET A 227 3.69 8.37 7.12
C MET A 227 4.04 6.98 6.60
N CYS A 228 3.14 6.03 6.82
CA CYS A 228 3.16 4.75 6.15
C CYS A 228 2.02 4.75 5.11
N TYR A 229 2.25 4.23 3.92
CA TYR A 229 1.15 3.91 3.02
C TYR A 229 1.30 2.54 2.42
N ALA A 230 0.22 1.77 2.44
CA ALA A 230 0.12 0.58 1.59
C ALA A 230 -0.05 1.05 0.15
N TRP A 231 0.75 0.51 -0.75
CA TRP A 231 0.67 0.76 -2.19
C TRP A 231 0.30 -0.54 -2.90
N GLY A 232 -0.81 -0.49 -3.63
CA GLY A 232 -1.33 -1.64 -4.36
C GLY A 232 -1.46 -1.31 -5.83
N ILE A 233 -0.84 -2.14 -6.69
CA ILE A 233 -0.85 -1.96 -8.14
C ILE A 233 -1.62 -3.13 -8.75
N ARG A 234 -2.51 -2.84 -9.71
CA ARG A 234 -3.15 -3.87 -10.53
C ARG A 234 -2.43 -3.98 -11.86
N HIS A 235 -1.85 -5.14 -12.14
CA HIS A 235 -1.29 -5.48 -13.45
C HIS A 235 -2.29 -5.25 -14.58
N LEU A 236 -1.84 -4.92 -15.79
CA LEU A 236 -2.68 -4.90 -16.98
C LEU A 236 -2.52 -6.20 -17.77
N ASP A 237 -3.54 -6.57 -18.56
CA ASP A 237 -3.47 -7.76 -19.39
C ASP A 237 -2.46 -7.58 -20.53
N GLY A 238 -1.43 -8.43 -20.54
CA GLY A 238 -0.30 -8.31 -21.47
C GLY A 238 0.73 -7.23 -21.13
N ASP A 239 0.51 -6.46 -20.05
CA ASP A 239 1.40 -5.41 -19.56
C ASP A 239 1.42 -5.42 -18.01
N PRO A 240 1.99 -6.48 -17.39
CA PRO A 240 2.13 -6.52 -15.94
C PRO A 240 3.07 -5.42 -15.47
N TRP A 241 2.89 -4.98 -14.22
CA TRP A 241 3.89 -4.15 -13.58
C TRP A 241 5.10 -5.02 -13.28
N ASP A 242 6.18 -4.85 -14.04
CA ASP A 242 7.44 -5.57 -13.86
C ASP A 242 8.52 -4.58 -13.43
N LYS A 243 8.33 -4.02 -12.24
CA LYS A 243 9.13 -2.91 -11.71
C LYS A 243 9.15 -1.72 -12.68
N THR A 244 8.08 -1.58 -13.45
CA THR A 244 7.90 -0.55 -14.46
C THR A 244 7.85 0.81 -13.76
N ARG A 245 8.91 1.59 -13.97
CA ARG A 245 9.03 2.94 -13.44
C ARG A 245 9.54 3.85 -14.55
N ILE A 246 8.70 4.76 -14.99
CA ILE A 246 9.02 5.74 -16.03
C ILE A 246 9.30 7.06 -15.32
N ASP A 247 10.57 7.41 -15.20
CA ASP A 247 10.97 8.70 -14.64
C ASP A 247 10.56 9.83 -15.58
N ASP A 248 10.04 10.91 -15.00
CA ASP A 248 9.64 12.08 -15.76
C ASP A 248 10.89 12.79 -16.32
N PRO A 249 10.99 13.01 -17.65
CA PRO A 249 12.24 13.46 -18.28
C PRO A 249 12.81 14.79 -17.75
N GLU A 250 11.93 15.72 -17.35
CA GLU A 250 12.30 17.00 -16.75
C GLU A 250 12.98 16.88 -15.37
N HIS A 251 12.82 15.72 -14.72
CA HIS A 251 13.37 15.41 -13.41
C HIS A 251 14.57 14.45 -13.45
N ALA A 252 14.99 14.01 -14.64
CA ALA A 252 16.08 13.05 -14.81
C ALA A 252 17.42 13.49 -14.20
N TRP A 253 17.64 14.79 -14.02
CA TRP A 253 18.85 15.32 -13.39
C TRP A 253 19.00 14.92 -11.91
N LEU A 254 17.90 14.61 -11.21
CA LEU A 254 17.89 14.18 -9.81
C LEU A 254 18.60 12.84 -9.58
N TRP A 255 18.78 12.04 -10.62
CA TRP A 255 19.48 10.76 -10.56
C TRP A 255 20.99 10.84 -10.75
N LYS A 256 21.49 12.00 -11.17
CA LYS A 256 22.91 12.15 -11.41
C LYS A 256 23.68 12.10 -10.08
N ALA A 257 24.87 11.53 -10.10
CA ALA A 257 25.71 11.42 -8.92
C ALA A 257 26.08 12.80 -8.31
N ASP A 258 26.09 13.85 -9.15
CA ASP A 258 26.34 15.24 -8.77
C ASP A 258 25.05 16.03 -8.45
N ALA A 259 23.87 15.40 -8.39
CA ALA A 259 22.60 16.12 -8.18
C ALA A 259 22.63 17.03 -6.94
N ASN A 260 23.24 16.58 -5.84
CA ASN A 260 23.39 17.37 -4.62
C ASN A 260 24.21 18.65 -4.82
N ASP A 261 25.18 18.67 -5.73
CA ASP A 261 26.02 19.85 -6.00
C ASP A 261 25.22 20.96 -6.71
N HIS A 262 24.07 20.61 -7.28
CA HIS A 262 23.14 21.52 -7.96
C HIS A 262 21.93 21.89 -7.09
N ILE A 263 21.78 21.27 -5.91
CA ILE A 263 20.70 21.56 -4.95
C ILE A 263 21.26 22.55 -3.92
N TYR A 264 20.66 23.75 -3.91
CA TYR A 264 21.07 24.95 -3.17
C TYR A 264 21.84 24.67 -1.85
N PRO A 265 23.16 24.97 -1.70
CA PRO A 265 23.68 26.35 -1.84
C PRO A 265 25.17 26.56 -2.24
N ASN A 266 25.51 27.83 -2.54
CA ASN A 266 26.79 28.43 -2.13
C ASN A 266 26.50 29.52 -1.10
N HIS A 267 27.15 29.44 0.06
CA HIS A 267 27.17 30.44 1.13
C HIS A 267 28.53 31.13 1.16
#